data_AF-G8BK47-F1
#
_entry.id   AF-G8BK47-F1
#
_cell.length_a   1.000
_cell.length_b   1.000
_cell.length_c   1.000
_cell.angle_alpha   90.00
_cell.angle_beta   90.00
_cell.angle_gamma   90.00
#
_symmetry.space_group_name_H-M   'P 1'
#
loop_
_entity.id
_entity.type
_entity.pdbx_description
1 polymer ?
#
loop_
_entity_poly.entity_id
_entity_poly.type
_entity_poly.pdbx_seq_one_letter_code
_entity_poly.pdbx_strand_id
1 'polypeptide(L)'
;MSAPDQDEKTIQLLNSLNEYQELTTIYRSHFINGFLNLSRANFHSEKTKFGKDTFDMRSYDACKVVDLCKNSDEFRFIDRRIDAAEDDNGDESTLQSAGQLKNRKKPNEKPTTTTTTSTTEKTNNATYKDPILQFGALTPPPLKSSQEDFDRALRTSVQLINIRRKIDKLTFELENE
;
A
#
# COMPACT_ATOMS: atom_id res chain seq x y z
N MET A 1 12.76 10.09 41.55
CA MET A 1 13.66 10.83 40.64
C MET A 1 13.33 12.33 40.69
N SER A 2 13.79 13.15 39.73
CA SER A 2 13.47 14.59 39.68
C SER A 2 12.17 14.82 38.91
N ALA A 3 11.29 15.70 39.40
CA ALA A 3 9.99 16.01 38.78
C ALA A 3 10.01 16.26 37.24
N PRO A 4 10.96 17.03 36.65
CA PRO A 4 11.00 17.26 35.20
C PRO A 4 11.06 16.00 34.32
N ASP A 5 11.56 14.86 34.82
CA ASP A 5 11.58 13.60 34.06
C ASP A 5 10.17 13.01 33.89
N GLN A 6 9.31 13.17 34.90
CA GLN A 6 7.90 12.81 34.87
C GLN A 6 7.07 13.78 34.01
N ASP A 7 7.38 15.07 34.07
CA ASP A 7 6.77 16.08 33.19
C ASP A 7 7.09 15.79 31.71
N GLU A 8 8.33 15.41 31.37
CA GLU A 8 8.71 15.07 30.00
C GLU A 8 8.00 13.80 29.50
N LYS A 9 8.01 12.72 30.30
CA LYS A 9 7.27 11.48 29.98
C LYS A 9 5.78 11.74 29.77
N THR A 10 5.18 12.61 30.59
CA THR A 10 3.76 13.03 30.45
C THR A 10 3.52 13.80 29.15
N ILE A 11 4.42 14.70 28.75
CA ILE A 11 4.34 15.41 27.46
C ILE A 11 4.48 14.43 26.28
N GLN A 12 5.39 13.45 26.37
CA GLN A 12 5.54 12.41 25.33
C GLN A 12 4.28 11.52 25.21
N LEU A 13 3.62 11.20 26.33
CA LEU A 13 2.36 10.47 26.35
C LEU A 13 1.22 11.27 25.69
N LEU A 14 1.05 12.55 26.06
CA LEU A 14 0.03 13.43 25.48
C LEU A 14 0.22 13.62 23.96
N ASN A 15 1.46 13.82 23.50
CA ASN A 15 1.76 13.90 22.07
C ASN A 15 1.42 12.61 21.33
N SER A 16 1.75 11.44 21.91
CA SER A 16 1.43 10.13 21.31
C SER A 16 -0.08 9.86 21.27
N LEU A 17 -0.82 10.34 22.27
CA LEU A 17 -2.29 10.26 22.30
C LEU A 17 -2.94 11.15 21.24
N ASN A 18 -2.40 12.35 20.97
CA ASN A 18 -2.87 13.20 19.88
C ASN A 18 -2.61 12.54 18.50
N GLU A 19 -1.40 12.03 18.27
CA GLU A 19 -1.02 11.30 17.05
C GLU A 19 -1.96 10.10 16.80
N TYR A 20 -2.30 9.35 17.85
CA TYR A 20 -3.26 8.25 17.79
C TYR A 20 -4.68 8.71 17.35
N GLN A 21 -5.16 9.86 17.84
CA GLN A 21 -6.49 10.39 17.48
C GLN A 21 -6.54 10.88 16.02
N GLU A 22 -5.48 11.55 15.56
CA GLU A 22 -5.34 11.98 14.16
C GLU A 22 -5.29 10.77 13.21
N LEU A 23 -4.45 9.77 13.50
CA LEU A 23 -4.34 8.57 12.69
C LEU A 23 -5.61 7.71 12.73
N THR A 24 -6.34 7.66 13.84
CA THR A 24 -7.67 7.02 13.92
C THR A 24 -8.66 7.68 12.95
N THR A 25 -8.60 9.01 12.82
CA THR A 25 -9.45 9.77 11.90
C THR A 25 -9.08 9.53 10.44
N ILE A 26 -7.78 9.48 10.13
CA ILE A 26 -7.24 9.17 8.79
C ILE A 26 -7.58 7.73 8.38
N TYR A 27 -7.35 6.77 9.27
CA TYR A 27 -7.70 5.35 9.11
C TYR A 27 -9.18 5.14 8.75
N ARG A 28 -10.08 5.79 9.51
CA ARG A 28 -11.52 5.77 9.23
C ARG A 28 -11.87 6.38 7.88
N SER A 29 -11.20 7.48 7.49
CA SER A 29 -11.38 8.12 6.19
C SER A 29 -10.99 7.18 5.04
N HIS A 30 -9.86 6.49 5.15
CA HIS A 30 -9.42 5.52 4.14
C HIS A 30 -10.42 4.38 3.95
N PHE A 31 -10.95 3.79 5.02
CA PHE A 31 -11.99 2.76 4.91
C PHE A 31 -13.27 3.26 4.25
N ILE A 32 -13.74 4.46 4.60
CA ILE A 32 -14.96 5.06 4.00
C ILE A 32 -14.77 5.28 2.49
N ASN A 33 -13.63 5.84 2.09
CA ASN A 33 -13.32 6.07 0.67
C ASN A 33 -13.17 4.74 -0.09
N GLY A 34 -12.50 3.74 0.51
CA GLY A 34 -12.33 2.41 -0.08
C GLY A 34 -13.67 1.72 -0.36
N PHE A 35 -14.60 1.72 0.60
CA PHE A 35 -15.94 1.16 0.40
C PHE A 35 -16.80 1.99 -0.56
N LEU A 36 -16.67 3.32 -0.56
CA LEU A 36 -17.38 4.19 -1.52
C LEU A 36 -16.88 3.96 -2.96
N ASN A 37 -15.58 3.80 -3.14
CA ASN A 37 -14.96 3.53 -4.44
C ASN A 37 -15.23 2.10 -4.93
N LEU A 38 -15.31 1.11 -4.04
CA LEU A 38 -15.83 -0.23 -4.34
C LEU A 38 -17.30 -0.19 -4.77
N SER A 39 -18.13 0.57 -4.05
CA SER A 39 -19.55 0.75 -4.37
C SER A 39 -19.74 1.43 -5.74
N ARG A 40 -18.90 2.42 -6.06
CA ARG A 40 -18.83 3.03 -7.40
C ARG A 40 -18.41 2.02 -8.46
N ALA A 41 -17.39 1.19 -8.23
CA ALA A 41 -17.00 0.14 -9.16
C ALA A 41 -18.18 -0.82 -9.43
N ASN A 42 -18.84 -1.28 -8.37
CA ASN A 42 -20.00 -2.17 -8.41
C ASN A 42 -21.27 -1.55 -9.01
N PHE A 43 -21.40 -0.21 -9.03
CA PHE A 43 -22.49 0.46 -9.72
C PHE A 43 -22.27 0.48 -11.24
N HIS A 44 -21.06 0.83 -11.69
CA HIS A 44 -20.73 0.92 -13.13
C HIS A 44 -20.54 -0.46 -13.79
N SER A 45 -20.26 -1.51 -13.03
CA SER A 45 -20.13 -2.88 -13.56
C SER A 45 -21.49 -3.60 -13.60
N GLU A 46 -22.16 -3.55 -14.75
CA GLU A 46 -23.47 -4.22 -14.95
C GLU A 46 -23.41 -5.73 -14.65
N LYS A 47 -22.40 -6.42 -15.20
CA LYS A 47 -22.34 -7.89 -15.27
C LYS A 47 -21.62 -8.59 -14.11
N THR A 48 -20.76 -7.88 -13.39
CA THR A 48 -19.87 -8.46 -12.37
C THR A 48 -19.86 -7.57 -11.15
N LYS A 49 -20.12 -8.10 -9.95
CA LYS A 49 -19.98 -7.37 -8.69
C LYS A 49 -18.70 -7.82 -7.98
N PHE A 50 -17.74 -6.91 -7.86
CA PHE A 50 -16.49 -7.11 -7.15
C PHE A 50 -16.76 -7.32 -5.66
N GLY A 51 -16.34 -8.48 -5.17
CA GLY A 51 -16.60 -8.98 -3.82
C GLY A 51 -16.06 -10.40 -3.66
N LYS A 52 -16.24 -10.99 -2.48
CA LYS A 52 -15.63 -12.28 -2.10
C LYS A 52 -15.82 -13.39 -3.15
N ASP A 53 -17.01 -13.48 -3.74
CA ASP A 53 -17.38 -14.53 -4.69
C ASP A 53 -16.72 -14.37 -6.08
N THR A 54 -16.00 -13.27 -6.30
CA THR A 54 -15.23 -12.96 -7.52
C THR A 54 -13.72 -13.00 -7.32
N PHE A 55 -13.24 -13.36 -6.12
CA PHE A 55 -11.80 -13.42 -5.84
C PHE A 55 -11.19 -14.71 -6.40
N ASP A 56 -9.96 -14.63 -6.94
CA ASP A 56 -9.21 -15.80 -7.42
C ASP A 56 -8.62 -16.55 -6.21
N MET A 57 -9.35 -17.57 -5.76
CA MET A 57 -9.02 -18.41 -4.59
C MET A 57 -7.88 -19.41 -4.84
N ARG A 58 -7.09 -19.26 -5.90
CA ARG A 58 -5.88 -20.06 -6.16
C ARG A 58 -4.77 -19.72 -5.15
N SER A 59 -3.85 -20.65 -4.97
CA SER A 59 -2.66 -20.48 -4.15
C SER A 59 -1.72 -19.42 -4.77
N TYR A 60 -1.75 -18.21 -4.21
CA TYR A 60 -0.77 -17.15 -4.43
C TYR A 60 -0.22 -16.69 -3.09
N ASP A 61 1.06 -16.29 -3.05
CA ASP A 61 1.64 -15.74 -1.84
C ASP A 61 1.10 -14.33 -1.53
N ALA A 62 0.83 -14.07 -0.25
CA ALA A 62 0.28 -12.80 0.20
C ALA A 62 1.25 -11.65 -0.09
N CYS A 63 0.93 -10.81 -1.08
CA CYS A 63 1.75 -9.69 -1.52
C CYS A 63 2.10 -8.67 -0.42
N LYS A 64 1.32 -8.63 0.68
CA LYS A 64 1.51 -7.71 1.80
C LYS A 64 1.57 -8.48 3.11
N VAL A 65 2.55 -8.16 3.93
CA VAL A 65 2.86 -8.83 5.21
C VAL A 65 3.17 -7.78 6.28
N VAL A 66 2.99 -8.15 7.55
CA VAL A 66 3.37 -7.32 8.70
C VAL A 66 4.28 -8.13 9.60
N ASP A 67 5.55 -7.73 9.68
CA ASP A 67 6.58 -8.41 10.49
C ASP A 67 6.91 -7.60 11.74
N LEU A 68 7.21 -8.29 12.85
CA LEU A 68 7.67 -7.67 14.09
C LEU A 68 9.20 -7.52 14.07
N CYS A 69 9.71 -6.28 14.16
CA CYS A 69 11.13 -6.03 14.20
C CYS A 69 11.71 -6.41 15.57
N LYS A 70 12.45 -7.53 15.63
CA LYS A 70 13.05 -8.07 16.87
C LYS A 70 13.92 -7.09 17.66
N ASN A 71 14.40 -6.01 17.03
CA ASN A 71 15.31 -5.04 17.63
C ASN A 71 14.59 -3.80 18.20
N SER A 72 13.37 -3.49 17.75
CA SER A 72 12.61 -2.31 18.20
C SER A 72 11.21 -2.62 18.73
N ASP A 73 10.74 -3.86 18.62
CA ASP A 73 9.38 -4.29 19.03
C ASP A 73 8.23 -3.53 18.28
N GLU A 74 8.57 -2.96 17.13
CA GLU A 74 7.67 -2.29 16.20
C GLU A 74 7.24 -3.24 15.07
N PHE A 75 5.97 -3.18 14.69
CA PHE A 75 5.49 -3.82 13.47
C PHE A 75 5.87 -3.00 12.23
N ARG A 76 6.32 -3.68 11.18
CA ARG A 76 6.69 -3.10 9.89
C ARG A 76 5.80 -3.66 8.78
N PHE A 77 5.26 -2.77 7.96
CA PHE A 77 4.47 -3.14 6.79
C PHE A 77 5.40 -3.38 5.59
N ILE A 78 5.23 -4.54 4.94
CA ILE A 78 6.06 -5.01 3.83
C ILE A 78 5.15 -5.30 2.62
N ASP A 79 5.53 -4.82 1.42
CA ASP A 79 4.83 -5.10 0.16
C ASP A 79 5.78 -5.86 -0.76
N ARG A 80 5.75 -7.19 -0.68
CA ARG A 80 6.69 -8.13 -1.30
C ARG A 80 6.77 -8.05 -2.83
N ARG A 81 5.88 -7.29 -3.47
CA ARG A 81 5.93 -6.94 -4.89
C ARG A 81 6.98 -5.87 -5.22
N ILE A 82 7.32 -5.02 -4.26
CA ILE A 82 8.34 -3.97 -4.39
C ILE A 82 9.69 -4.61 -4.09
N ASP A 83 9.83 -5.26 -2.93
CA ASP A 83 11.07 -5.91 -2.50
C ASP A 83 11.59 -6.90 -3.57
N ALA A 84 10.72 -7.79 -4.09
CA ALA A 84 11.09 -8.75 -5.12
C ALA A 84 11.32 -8.13 -6.53
N ALA A 85 11.00 -6.85 -6.72
CA ALA A 85 11.37 -6.09 -7.93
C ALA A 85 12.70 -5.33 -7.74
N GLU A 86 13.10 -5.02 -6.51
CA GLU A 86 14.42 -4.48 -6.19
C GLU A 86 15.50 -5.58 -6.31
N ASP A 87 15.20 -6.81 -5.83
CA ASP A 87 16.09 -7.99 -6.01
C ASP A 87 16.36 -8.33 -7.49
N ASP A 88 15.34 -8.24 -8.36
CA ASP A 88 15.42 -8.59 -9.80
C ASP A 88 16.20 -7.57 -10.65
N ASN A 89 16.49 -6.38 -10.10
CA ASN A 89 17.30 -5.33 -10.74
C ASN A 89 18.75 -5.30 -10.20
N GLY A 90 19.20 -6.35 -9.51
CA GLY A 90 20.47 -6.40 -8.78
C GLY A 90 21.77 -6.48 -9.60
N ASP A 91 21.73 -6.46 -10.94
CA ASP A 91 22.93 -6.61 -11.79
C ASP A 91 22.91 -5.77 -13.09
N GLU A 92 22.96 -4.43 -12.98
CA GLU A 92 23.98 -3.66 -13.74
C GLU A 92 24.18 -2.19 -13.25
N SER A 93 25.45 -1.80 -13.16
CA SER A 93 26.03 -0.44 -13.18
C SER A 93 25.24 0.80 -12.72
N THR A 94 25.61 1.29 -11.53
CA THR A 94 25.99 2.69 -11.21
C THR A 94 25.72 3.84 -12.22
N LEU A 95 24.97 4.85 -11.74
CA LEU A 95 25.20 6.29 -11.85
C LEU A 95 25.61 6.92 -13.22
N GLN A 96 24.70 7.69 -13.84
CA GLN A 96 24.86 9.16 -13.92
C GLN A 96 23.67 9.98 -14.51
N SER A 97 23.38 11.09 -13.81
CA SER A 97 23.06 12.44 -14.30
C SER A 97 22.02 12.74 -15.41
N ALA A 98 20.96 13.45 -15.00
CA ALA A 98 20.43 14.68 -15.61
C ALA A 98 20.31 14.81 -17.16
N GLY A 99 19.22 14.26 -17.69
CA GLY A 99 18.26 14.89 -18.62
C GLY A 99 18.70 15.84 -19.76
N GLN A 100 18.28 15.51 -20.99
CA GLN A 100 18.05 16.49 -22.06
C GLN A 100 16.79 16.20 -22.88
N LEU A 101 16.05 17.25 -23.26
CA LEU A 101 14.95 17.17 -24.21
C LEU A 101 15.43 17.35 -25.65
N LYS A 102 15.01 16.44 -26.55
CA LYS A 102 14.68 16.63 -27.99
C LYS A 102 14.39 15.24 -28.60
N ASN A 103 13.67 15.08 -29.71
CA ASN A 103 13.23 16.05 -30.72
C ASN A 103 11.80 15.73 -31.22
N ARG A 104 11.07 16.72 -31.78
CA ARG A 104 9.70 16.55 -32.32
C ARG A 104 9.55 17.12 -33.73
N LYS A 105 9.41 16.26 -34.74
CA LYS A 105 8.78 16.60 -36.04
C LYS A 105 7.80 15.51 -36.50
N LYS A 106 6.76 15.95 -37.21
CA LYS A 106 5.65 15.21 -37.88
C LYS A 106 5.70 15.58 -39.38
N PRO A 107 4.87 15.00 -40.29
CA PRO A 107 3.84 13.95 -40.16
C PRO A 107 4.34 12.61 -40.76
N ASN A 108 3.59 11.63 -41.30
CA ASN A 108 2.17 11.43 -41.70
C ASN A 108 1.84 9.90 -41.63
N GLU A 109 0.63 9.37 -41.88
CA GLU A 109 -0.67 9.95 -42.23
C GLU A 109 -1.85 9.26 -41.50
N LYS A 110 -2.65 8.40 -42.17
CA LYS A 110 -3.83 7.71 -41.61
C LYS A 110 -4.01 6.26 -42.11
N PRO A 111 -4.81 5.42 -41.40
CA PRO A 111 -4.55 3.99 -41.34
C PRO A 111 -5.58 3.08 -42.05
N THR A 112 -5.15 1.85 -42.35
CA THR A 112 -6.05 0.70 -42.59
C THR A 112 -5.55 -0.54 -41.84
N THR A 113 -6.47 -1.13 -41.07
CA THR A 113 -6.54 -2.49 -40.50
C THR A 113 -5.50 -3.54 -40.94
N THR A 114 -4.85 -4.20 -39.97
CA THR A 114 -4.79 -5.68 -39.83
C THR A 114 -4.35 -6.09 -38.43
N THR A 115 -4.85 -7.25 -37.98
CA THR A 115 -4.64 -7.93 -36.70
C THR A 115 -3.18 -8.09 -36.27
N THR A 116 -2.88 -7.74 -35.00
CA THR A 116 -1.81 -8.35 -34.20
C THR A 116 -2.24 -8.17 -32.73
N THR A 117 -2.70 -9.17 -31.95
CA THR A 117 -2.08 -10.46 -31.56
C THR A 117 -0.61 -10.33 -31.15
N SER A 118 -0.31 -9.29 -30.39
CA SER A 118 0.87 -9.27 -29.51
C SER A 118 0.60 -10.13 -28.28
N THR A 119 0.70 -11.46 -28.45
CA THR A 119 0.83 -12.41 -27.34
C THR A 119 2.16 -12.14 -26.63
N THR A 120 2.11 -11.40 -25.52
CA THR A 120 3.20 -11.39 -24.54
C THR A 120 3.17 -12.72 -23.79
N GLU A 121 3.86 -13.71 -24.35
CA GLU A 121 3.99 -15.02 -23.72
C GLU A 121 4.75 -14.91 -22.38
N LYS A 122 4.29 -15.67 -21.40
CA LYS A 122 4.66 -15.51 -20.00
C LYS A 122 5.97 -16.26 -19.71
N THR A 123 7.01 -15.53 -19.31
CA THR A 123 8.18 -16.11 -18.61
C THR A 123 8.45 -15.47 -17.24
N ASN A 124 7.70 -14.45 -16.83
CA ASN A 124 7.82 -13.85 -15.51
C ASN A 124 7.06 -14.69 -14.46
N ASN A 125 7.76 -15.66 -13.85
CA ASN A 125 7.32 -16.36 -12.64
C ASN A 125 7.42 -15.47 -11.39
N ALA A 126 6.85 -14.26 -11.45
CA ALA A 126 6.71 -13.38 -10.30
C ALA A 126 5.84 -14.07 -9.24
N THR A 127 6.45 -14.44 -8.12
CA THR A 127 5.80 -15.06 -6.94
C THR A 127 4.65 -14.20 -6.43
N TYR A 128 4.87 -12.88 -6.43
CA TYR A 128 3.90 -11.87 -5.99
C TYR A 128 3.30 -11.16 -7.21
N LYS A 129 1.98 -11.27 -7.38
CA LYS A 129 1.22 -10.68 -8.48
C LYS A 129 0.27 -9.63 -7.95
N ASP A 130 0.08 -8.51 -8.65
CA ASP A 130 -0.85 -7.47 -8.19
C ASP A 130 -2.28 -8.05 -8.09
N PRO A 131 -2.89 -8.08 -6.88
CA PRO A 131 -4.22 -8.63 -6.69
C PRO A 131 -5.30 -7.94 -7.55
N ILE A 132 -5.10 -6.71 -8.04
CA ILE A 132 -6.10 -6.05 -8.90
C ILE A 132 -6.29 -6.79 -10.22
N LEU A 133 -5.26 -7.45 -10.74
CA LEU A 133 -5.27 -8.10 -12.06
C LEU A 133 -6.10 -9.37 -12.10
N GLN A 134 -6.53 -9.90 -10.94
CA GLN A 134 -7.47 -11.03 -10.87
C GLN A 134 -8.81 -10.72 -11.57
N PHE A 135 -9.20 -9.43 -11.62
CA PHE A 135 -10.42 -8.96 -12.27
C PHE A 135 -10.24 -8.66 -13.77
N GLY A 136 -9.12 -9.08 -14.36
CA GLY A 136 -8.80 -8.94 -15.79
C GLY A 136 -7.91 -7.74 -16.13
N ALA A 137 -7.54 -7.64 -17.42
CA ALA A 137 -6.54 -6.66 -17.89
C ALA A 137 -7.01 -5.18 -17.83
N LEU A 138 -8.33 -4.93 -17.88
CA LEU A 138 -8.91 -3.59 -17.87
C LEU A 138 -9.79 -3.40 -16.64
N THR A 139 -9.18 -3.23 -15.47
CA THR A 139 -9.90 -2.98 -14.22
C THR A 139 -10.46 -1.55 -14.12
N PRO A 140 -11.70 -1.36 -13.64
CA PRO A 140 -12.31 -0.04 -13.52
C PRO A 140 -11.49 0.90 -12.63
N PRO A 141 -11.32 2.19 -12.98
CA PRO A 141 -10.58 3.14 -12.14
C PRO A 141 -11.06 3.22 -10.68
N PRO A 142 -12.39 3.20 -10.37
CA PRO A 142 -12.83 3.19 -8.96
C PRO A 142 -12.41 1.93 -8.19
N LEU A 143 -12.19 0.79 -8.86
CA LEU A 143 -11.69 -0.42 -8.21
C LEU A 143 -10.20 -0.29 -7.83
N LYS A 144 -9.41 0.40 -8.67
CA LYS A 144 -8.01 0.74 -8.36
C LYS A 144 -7.92 1.71 -7.19
N SER A 145 -8.70 2.80 -7.22
CA SER A 145 -8.74 3.74 -6.09
C SER A 145 -9.25 3.09 -4.79
N SER A 146 -10.16 2.12 -4.88
CA SER A 146 -10.59 1.31 -3.73
C SER A 146 -9.45 0.47 -3.14
N GLN A 147 -8.64 -0.18 -3.98
CA GLN A 147 -7.42 -0.88 -3.55
C GLN A 147 -6.43 0.10 -2.88
N GLU A 148 -6.17 1.26 -3.48
CA GLU A 148 -5.28 2.30 -2.93
C GLU A 148 -5.76 2.83 -1.58
N ASP A 149 -7.08 2.98 -1.39
CA ASP A 149 -7.71 3.37 -0.12
C ASP A 149 -7.52 2.30 0.95
N PHE A 150 -7.78 1.03 0.65
CA PHE A 150 -7.57 -0.07 1.61
C PHE A 150 -6.08 -0.30 1.92
N ASP A 151 -5.19 -0.11 0.94
CA ASP A 151 -3.73 -0.20 1.13
C ASP A 151 -3.22 0.91 2.07
N ARG A 152 -3.76 2.13 1.93
CA ARG A 152 -3.49 3.22 2.88
C ARG A 152 -4.04 2.89 4.26
N ALA A 153 -5.28 2.41 4.38
CA ALA A 153 -5.86 2.00 5.65
C ALA A 153 -5.04 0.90 6.36
N LEU A 154 -4.53 -0.08 5.62
CA LEU A 154 -3.70 -1.16 6.16
C LEU A 154 -2.34 -0.62 6.67
N ARG A 155 -1.68 0.27 5.92
CA ARG A 155 -0.46 0.95 6.38
C ARG A 155 -0.72 1.78 7.66
N THR A 156 -1.81 2.54 7.71
CA THR A 156 -2.20 3.30 8.91
C THR A 156 -2.51 2.41 10.11
N SER A 157 -3.08 1.21 9.91
CA SER A 157 -3.33 0.27 11.02
C SER A 157 -2.05 -0.18 11.74
N VAL A 158 -0.95 -0.37 10.99
CA VAL A 158 0.36 -0.73 11.55
C VAL A 158 0.94 0.42 12.38
N GLN A 159 0.84 1.66 11.87
CA GLN A 159 1.23 2.86 12.62
C GLN A 159 0.42 3.00 13.92
N LEU A 160 -0.90 2.81 13.85
CA LEU A 160 -1.81 2.91 14.99
C LEU A 160 -1.50 1.87 16.08
N ILE A 161 -1.12 0.64 15.69
CA ILE A 161 -0.69 -0.40 16.63
C ILE A 161 0.65 -0.03 17.28
N ASN A 162 1.63 0.47 16.52
CA ASN A 162 2.93 0.87 17.08
C ASN A 162 2.80 2.02 18.09
N ILE A 163 1.99 3.04 17.77
CA ILE A 163 1.72 4.16 18.69
C ILE A 163 0.95 3.68 19.93
N ARG A 164 0.03 2.72 19.77
CA ARG A 164 -0.61 2.08 20.92
C ARG A 164 0.40 1.38 21.82
N ARG A 165 1.33 0.57 21.29
CA ARG A 165 2.42 -0.04 22.09
C ARG A 165 3.25 1.01 22.82
N LYS A 166 3.53 2.15 22.18
CA LYS A 166 4.26 3.28 22.78
C LYS A 166 3.46 3.93 23.93
N ILE A 167 2.15 4.12 23.75
CA ILE A 167 1.25 4.60 24.81
C ILE A 167 1.22 3.61 25.97
N ASP A 168 0.92 2.33 25.70
CA ASP A 168 0.83 1.26 26.71
C ASP A 168 2.15 1.14 27.52
N LYS A 169 3.30 1.33 26.85
CA LYS A 169 4.63 1.38 27.48
C LYS A 169 4.82 2.64 28.36
N LEU A 170 4.53 3.84 27.84
CA LEU A 170 4.68 5.09 28.60
C LEU A 170 3.76 5.13 29.82
N THR A 171 2.56 4.59 29.75
CA THR A 171 1.68 4.44 30.92
C THR A 171 2.27 3.46 31.93
N PHE A 172 2.84 2.32 31.50
CA PHE A 172 3.49 1.38 32.40
C PHE A 172 4.72 1.99 33.10
N GLU A 173 5.54 2.78 32.38
CA GLU A 173 6.68 3.49 32.95
C GLU A 173 6.26 4.57 33.97
N LEU A 174 5.15 5.27 33.74
CA LEU A 174 4.58 6.25 34.68
C LEU A 174 3.84 5.62 35.88
N GLU A 175 3.34 4.39 35.77
CA GLU A 175 2.63 3.68 36.84
C GLU A 175 3.56 2.94 37.82
N ASN A 176 4.84 2.75 37.47
CA ASN A 176 5.78 1.89 38.22
C ASN A 176 7.09 2.60 38.66
N GLU A 177 7.11 3.95 38.69
CA GLU A 177 8.20 4.80 39.21
C GLU A 177 7.87 5.52 40.54
#